data_AF-F8N617-F1
#
_entry.id   AF-F8N617-F1
#
_cell.length_a   1.000
_cell.length_b   1.000
_cell.length_c   1.000
_cell.angle_alpha   90.00
_cell.angle_beta   90.00
_cell.angle_gamma   90.00
#
_symmetry.space_group_name_H-M   'P 1'
#
loop_
_entity.id
_entity.type
_entity.pdbx_description
1 polymer ?
#
loop_
_entity_poly.entity_id
_entity_poly.type
_entity_poly.pdbx_seq_one_letter_code
_entity_poly.pdbx_strand_id
1 'polypeptide(L)'
;MKKNADAGNTGSRRNPHRMRSSSKNAEIENYLSTHYEFRYNTVLGRTEYRSKGNSDFVKVGRYEINTLRRELDCDKNIATSAENLYSIIESSFSPRINPVQEYLKGLPLIDIGDGCSNGGSYSGSSVLTFFSPKAISDLASCVVVRNNEKWLPYLTKWLMAVVANAMDDRECRNHTCLVLTGEQGKFKTTFLDLLCPPALHGYSYTGKIYPQEKDTLTYIGQNLIVNIDDQLKALNKRDENELKNLITCPMVKYRMPYDKYVEEHPHLASFVASVNGNDFLTDPTGSRRFLPFEVLSIDIEKAKRISMDNVYAEAKALLKSGFRYWFDDDEIAELYRESEDFQVQTAEMELLLRCFEKPTEDENYSLMTTTEILTYLGIYTHQPLVAKRMGEALKKAGYIKVSKRRNGGSPIYVYKIRKILPCPLLQTCSSQM
;
A
#
# COMPACT_ATOMS: atom_id res chain seq x y z
N MET A 1 81.62 29.87 -25.05
CA MET A 1 82.79 29.33 -24.32
C MET A 1 82.70 29.74 -22.85
N LYS A 2 82.81 28.76 -21.92
CA LYS A 2 83.11 28.84 -20.46
C LYS A 2 82.15 29.69 -19.59
N LYS A 3 81.28 29.12 -18.73
CA LYS A 3 81.44 28.43 -17.41
C LYS A 3 82.17 29.24 -16.32
N ASN A 4 81.40 29.59 -15.26
CA ASN A 4 81.63 29.45 -13.80
C ASN A 4 80.78 30.52 -13.07
N ALA A 5 79.70 30.20 -12.33
CA ALA A 5 79.58 29.52 -11.03
C ALA A 5 80.05 30.38 -9.83
N ASP A 6 79.09 30.90 -9.06
CA ASP A 6 79.11 31.06 -7.58
C ASP A 6 77.70 31.52 -7.15
N ALA A 7 76.86 30.66 -6.57
CA ALA A 7 76.80 30.26 -5.16
C ALA A 7 76.34 31.40 -4.23
N GLY A 8 75.02 31.44 -3.97
CA GLY A 8 74.37 32.46 -3.13
C GLY A 8 73.10 31.97 -2.44
N ASN A 9 73.30 31.11 -1.44
CA ASN A 9 72.49 30.93 -0.23
C ASN A 9 71.03 30.43 -0.33
N THR A 10 70.89 29.12 -0.35
CA THR A 10 69.72 28.35 0.10
C THR A 10 69.51 28.51 1.61
N GLY A 11 68.56 29.36 2.01
CA GLY A 11 68.05 29.47 3.36
C GLY A 11 66.61 28.95 3.48
N SER A 12 66.35 27.70 3.09
CA SER A 12 65.09 27.01 3.39
C SER A 12 65.05 26.68 4.88
N ARG A 13 64.60 27.64 5.71
CA ARG A 13 64.06 27.30 7.03
C ARG A 13 62.69 26.68 6.82
N ARG A 14 62.69 25.36 6.56
CA ARG A 14 61.59 24.48 6.89
C ARG A 14 61.22 24.76 8.36
N ASN A 15 60.01 25.25 8.60
CA ASN A 15 59.35 25.12 9.88
C ASN A 15 58.76 23.70 9.93
N PRO A 16 59.31 22.75 10.70
CA PRO A 16 58.54 21.59 11.13
C PRO A 16 57.64 22.05 12.28
N HIS A 17 56.41 21.56 12.34
CA HIS A 17 55.37 21.89 13.35
C HIS A 17 54.51 23.13 13.08
N ARG A 18 53.67 23.06 12.04
CA ARG A 18 52.25 23.36 12.23
C ARG A 18 51.50 22.03 12.21
N MET A 19 51.29 21.43 13.38
CA MET A 19 50.14 20.54 13.54
C MET A 19 48.93 21.33 13.04
N ARG A 20 48.24 20.81 12.03
CA ARG A 20 47.03 21.44 11.49
C ARG A 20 46.06 21.62 12.67
N SER A 21 45.84 22.86 13.11
CA SER A 21 44.70 23.18 13.96
C SER A 21 43.45 22.65 13.23
N SER A 22 42.65 21.81 13.88
CA SER A 22 41.36 21.38 13.34
C SER A 22 40.58 22.60 12.87
N SER A 23 39.93 22.51 11.71
CA SER A 23 39.03 23.58 11.30
C SER A 23 37.88 23.68 12.30
N LYS A 24 37.31 24.87 12.48
CA LYS A 24 36.13 25.06 13.36
C LYS A 24 35.01 24.08 13.02
N ASN A 25 34.80 23.80 11.72
CA ASN A 25 33.81 22.83 11.27
C ASN A 25 34.19 21.39 11.64
N ALA A 26 35.47 21.00 11.57
CA ALA A 26 35.90 19.68 12.03
C ALA A 26 35.67 19.49 13.55
N GLU A 27 35.81 20.56 14.35
CA GLU A 27 35.51 20.51 15.78
C GLU A 27 34.01 20.38 16.05
N ILE A 28 33.18 21.08 15.27
CA ILE A 28 31.71 20.95 15.31
C ILE A 28 31.30 19.53 14.92
N GLU A 29 31.79 19.01 13.80
CA GLU A 29 31.51 17.65 13.32
C GLU A 29 31.92 16.60 14.35
N ASN A 30 33.09 16.77 14.98
CA ASN A 30 33.57 15.87 16.03
C ASN A 30 32.67 15.92 17.28
N TYR A 31 32.21 17.10 17.69
CA TYR A 31 31.25 17.21 18.79
C TYR A 31 29.92 16.52 18.43
N LEU A 32 29.36 16.86 17.28
CA LEU A 32 28.09 16.32 16.81
C LEU A 32 28.14 14.79 16.70
N SER A 33 29.18 14.23 16.09
CA SER A 33 29.36 12.78 15.97
C SER A 33 29.70 12.09 17.30
N THR A 34 30.20 12.81 18.30
CA THR A 34 30.44 12.26 19.64
C THR A 34 29.12 12.08 20.40
N HIS A 35 28.23 13.07 20.36
CA HIS A 35 27.00 13.11 21.18
C HIS A 35 25.76 12.59 20.45
N TYR A 36 25.71 12.73 19.13
CA TYR A 36 24.53 12.48 18.32
C TYR A 36 24.83 11.54 17.15
N GLU A 37 23.76 10.97 16.62
CA GLU A 37 23.76 10.24 15.36
C GLU A 37 22.77 10.91 14.42
N PHE A 38 23.27 11.30 13.24
CA PHE A 38 22.49 11.97 12.21
C PHE A 38 22.24 11.03 11.04
N ARG A 39 21.10 11.20 10.37
CA ARG A 39 20.80 10.57 9.09
C ARG A 39 19.96 11.51 8.23
N TYR A 40 20.12 11.40 6.92
CA TYR A 40 19.20 12.02 5.97
C TYR A 40 18.15 10.99 5.54
N ASN A 41 16.91 11.20 5.97
CA ASN A 41 15.79 10.33 5.66
C ASN A 41 15.38 10.52 4.18
N THR A 42 15.66 9.53 3.35
CA THR A 42 15.40 9.60 1.90
C THR A 42 13.92 9.46 1.55
N VAL A 43 13.10 8.94 2.45
CA VAL A 43 11.64 8.78 2.25
C VAL A 43 10.94 10.10 2.52
N LEU A 44 11.27 10.76 3.63
CA LEU A 44 10.63 12.03 4.04
C LEU A 44 11.36 13.29 3.53
N GLY A 45 12.55 13.14 2.93
CA GLY A 45 13.34 14.25 2.37
C GLY A 45 13.88 15.22 3.43
N ARG A 46 14.29 14.72 4.60
CA ARG A 46 14.71 15.58 5.72
C ARG A 46 15.79 14.96 6.58
N THR A 47 16.59 15.79 7.24
CA THR A 47 17.57 15.34 8.23
C THR A 47 16.88 15.03 9.56
N GLU A 48 17.28 13.91 10.15
CA GLU A 48 16.84 13.44 11.45
C GLU A 48 18.07 13.14 12.32
N TYR A 49 17.92 13.25 13.63
CA TYR A 49 18.99 12.95 14.57
C TYR A 49 18.45 12.28 15.83
N ARG A 50 19.33 11.59 16.54
CA ARG A 50 19.08 11.08 17.88
C ARG A 50 20.29 11.28 18.77
N SER A 51 20.07 11.38 20.08
CA SER A 51 21.17 11.34 21.06
C SER A 51 21.68 9.90 21.20
N LYS A 52 22.99 9.72 21.42
CA LYS A 52 23.58 8.40 21.69
C LYS A 52 23.13 7.87 23.05
N GLY A 53 22.00 7.18 23.05
CA GLY A 53 21.30 6.70 24.25
C GLY A 53 19.78 6.72 24.10
N ASN A 54 19.26 7.45 23.11
CA ASN A 54 17.86 7.38 22.70
C ASN A 54 17.73 6.46 21.47
N SER A 55 16.63 5.72 21.37
CA SER A 55 16.31 4.91 20.20
C SER A 55 15.78 5.75 19.03
N ASP A 56 15.05 6.82 19.33
CA ASP A 56 14.13 7.44 18.37
C ASP A 56 14.77 8.62 17.64
N PHE A 57 14.68 8.59 16.31
CA PHE A 57 15.10 9.69 15.46
C PHE A 57 14.04 10.79 15.43
N VAL A 58 14.48 12.03 15.66
CA VAL A 58 13.64 13.22 15.64
C VAL A 58 14.03 14.11 14.46
N LYS A 59 13.04 14.75 13.83
CA LYS A 59 13.28 15.73 12.77
C LYS A 59 14.16 16.86 13.28
N VAL A 60 15.18 17.23 12.52
CA VAL A 60 15.95 18.45 12.81
C VAL A 60 15.13 19.66 12.37
N GLY A 61 14.59 20.39 13.34
CA GLY A 61 13.89 21.65 13.14
C GLY A 61 14.68 22.85 13.65
N ARG A 62 14.04 24.02 13.58
CA ARG A 62 14.63 25.27 14.06
C ARG A 62 14.92 25.25 15.56
N TYR A 63 14.08 24.57 16.35
CA TYR A 63 14.27 24.45 17.79
C TYR A 63 15.52 23.61 18.09
N GLU A 64 15.63 22.44 17.46
CA GLU A 64 16.75 21.50 17.62
C GLU A 64 18.07 22.17 17.22
N ILE A 65 18.09 22.93 16.13
CA ILE A 65 19.29 23.67 15.68
C ILE A 65 19.71 24.73 16.69
N ASN A 66 18.76 25.46 17.28
CA ASN A 66 19.08 26.44 18.30
C ASN A 66 19.60 25.76 19.58
N THR A 67 19.09 24.58 19.91
CA THR A 67 19.59 23.75 21.02
C THR A 67 21.02 23.30 20.78
N LEU A 68 21.31 22.70 19.62
CA LEU A 68 22.67 22.28 19.22
C LEU A 68 23.66 23.46 19.23
N ARG A 69 23.22 24.62 18.76
CA ARG A 69 24.02 25.85 18.79
C ARG A 69 24.35 26.28 20.21
N ARG A 70 23.36 26.25 21.13
CA ARG A 70 23.56 26.59 22.53
C ARG A 70 24.54 25.65 23.21
N GLU A 71 24.44 24.34 22.93
CA GLU A 71 25.33 23.32 23.48
C GLU A 71 26.79 23.48 23.00
N LEU A 72 27.00 23.73 21.71
CA LEU A 72 28.34 24.00 21.15
C LEU A 72 29.00 25.23 21.77
N ASP A 73 28.22 26.28 22.04
CA ASP A 73 28.69 27.49 22.69
C ASP A 73 29.03 27.24 24.16
N CYS A 74 28.17 26.54 24.91
CA CYS A 74 28.41 26.24 26.33
C CYS A 74 29.55 25.24 26.56
N ASP A 75 29.61 24.15 25.81
CA ASP A 75 30.52 23.03 26.10
C ASP A 75 31.90 23.17 25.46
N LYS A 76 31.95 23.81 24.28
CA LYS A 76 33.15 23.95 23.46
C LYS A 76 33.56 25.39 23.22
N ASN A 77 32.76 26.38 23.65
CA ASN A 77 32.99 27.80 23.37
C ASN A 77 33.09 28.07 21.86
N ILE A 78 32.35 27.31 21.05
CA ILE A 78 32.31 27.41 19.58
C ILE A 78 31.06 28.18 19.16
N ALA A 79 31.25 29.45 18.79
CA ALA A 79 30.21 30.24 18.17
C ALA A 79 30.00 29.83 16.69
N THR A 80 28.81 29.34 16.36
CA THR A 80 28.40 28.99 14.98
C THR A 80 27.05 29.60 14.62
N SER A 81 26.79 29.81 13.32
CA SER A 81 25.47 30.21 12.81
C SER A 81 24.56 29.00 12.60
N ALA A 82 23.24 29.23 12.58
CA ALA A 82 22.27 28.18 12.24
C ALA A 82 22.48 27.66 10.80
N GLU A 83 22.78 28.56 9.86
CA GLU A 83 23.07 28.19 8.46
C GLU A 83 24.28 27.28 8.33
N ASN A 84 25.36 27.53 9.09
CA ASN A 84 26.52 26.66 9.07
C ASN A 84 26.15 25.26 9.60
N LEU A 85 25.33 25.18 10.66
CA LEU A 85 24.85 23.88 11.17
C LEU A 85 23.99 23.14 10.14
N TYR A 86 23.01 23.81 9.50
CA TYR A 86 22.24 23.23 8.41
C TYR A 86 23.15 22.73 7.28
N SER A 87 24.14 23.53 6.86
CA SER A 87 25.06 23.15 5.80
C SER A 87 25.89 21.90 6.12
N ILE A 88 26.25 21.70 7.40
CA ILE A 88 26.97 20.50 7.83
C ILE A 88 26.02 19.31 7.84
N ILE A 89 24.88 19.40 8.53
CA ILE A 89 23.99 18.25 8.72
C ILE A 89 23.20 17.86 7.47
N GLU A 90 23.02 18.76 6.50
CA GLU A 90 22.38 18.47 5.19
C GLU A 90 23.40 18.06 4.13
N SER A 91 24.66 17.82 4.53
CA SER A 91 25.73 17.33 3.65
C SER A 91 26.03 15.85 3.85
N SER A 92 27.13 15.37 3.25
CA SER A 92 27.66 14.02 3.42
C SER A 92 28.00 13.63 4.86
N PHE A 93 27.98 14.58 5.81
CA PHE A 93 28.04 14.28 7.24
C PHE A 93 26.87 13.38 7.68
N SER A 94 25.67 13.61 7.14
CA SER A 94 24.51 12.78 7.41
C SER A 94 24.37 11.71 6.33
N PRO A 95 24.57 10.41 6.64
CA PRO A 95 24.34 9.34 5.68
C PRO A 95 22.90 9.33 5.20
N ARG A 96 22.70 9.13 3.90
CA ARG A 96 21.37 8.99 3.28
C ARG A 96 20.85 7.59 3.55
N ILE A 97 19.74 7.48 4.26
CA ILE A 97 19.16 6.21 4.71
C ILE A 97 17.66 6.20 4.40
N ASN A 98 17.16 5.07 3.90
CA ASN A 98 15.74 4.75 3.85
C ASN A 98 15.35 4.03 5.16
N PRO A 99 14.65 4.69 6.10
CA PRO A 99 14.40 4.10 7.42
C PRO A 99 13.48 2.88 7.39
N VAL A 100 12.60 2.78 6.39
CA VAL A 100 11.72 1.61 6.22
C VAL A 100 12.53 0.39 5.81
N GLN A 101 13.42 0.54 4.82
CA GLN A 101 14.33 -0.53 4.44
C GLN A 101 15.31 -0.88 5.55
N GLU A 102 15.84 0.11 6.28
CA GLU A 102 16.73 -0.11 7.42
C GLU A 102 16.05 -0.94 8.51
N TYR A 103 14.81 -0.59 8.87
CA TYR A 103 13.99 -1.36 9.80
C TYR A 103 13.82 -2.82 9.33
N LEU A 104 13.38 -3.04 8.09
CA LEU A 104 13.18 -4.39 7.53
C LEU A 104 14.50 -5.18 7.46
N LYS A 105 15.63 -4.53 7.15
CA LYS A 105 16.96 -5.16 7.14
C LYS A 105 17.39 -5.56 8.55
N GLY A 106 17.10 -4.74 9.56
CA GLY A 106 17.41 -4.96 10.97
C GLY A 106 16.58 -6.05 11.67
N LEU A 107 15.45 -6.46 11.09
CA LEU A 107 14.65 -7.57 11.63
C LEU A 107 15.44 -8.89 11.68
N PRO A 108 15.22 -9.71 12.73
CA PRO A 108 15.97 -10.95 12.93
C PRO A 108 15.82 -11.90 11.74
N LEU A 109 16.90 -12.61 11.42
CA LEU A 109 16.88 -13.65 10.39
C LEU A 109 16.24 -14.90 10.98
N ILE A 110 15.09 -15.29 10.45
CA ILE A 110 14.43 -16.56 10.74
C ILE A 110 14.86 -17.54 9.65
N ASP A 111 15.40 -18.68 10.04
CA ASP A 111 15.64 -19.80 9.12
C ASP A 111 14.38 -20.68 9.11
N ILE A 112 13.63 -20.63 8.02
CA ILE A 112 12.50 -21.55 7.78
C ILE A 112 13.13 -22.81 7.21
N GLY A 113 13.70 -23.63 8.10
CA GLY A 113 14.36 -24.86 7.71
C GLY A 113 13.42 -25.73 6.88
N ASP A 114 13.88 -26.15 5.70
CA ASP A 114 13.23 -27.23 4.95
C ASP A 114 13.18 -28.46 5.86
N GLY A 115 11.97 -28.90 6.20
CA GLY A 115 11.73 -30.13 6.94
C GLY A 115 12.11 -31.41 6.18
N CYS A 116 13.13 -31.36 5.31
CA CYS A 116 13.67 -32.45 4.52
C CYS A 116 15.17 -32.24 4.24
N SER A 117 16.04 -32.40 5.24
CA SER A 117 17.44 -32.80 5.00
C SER A 117 18.08 -33.35 6.27
N ASN A 118 18.44 -34.62 6.22
CA ASN A 118 19.21 -35.34 7.22
C ASN A 118 20.59 -34.71 7.43
N GLY A 119 21.01 -34.59 8.69
CA GLY A 119 22.40 -34.70 9.17
C GLY A 119 23.44 -33.80 8.52
N GLY A 120 23.74 -32.66 9.15
CA GLY A 120 24.94 -31.87 8.85
C GLY A 120 25.30 -30.93 9.98
N SER A 121 26.21 -31.35 10.85
CA SER A 121 26.79 -30.53 11.92
C SER A 121 27.66 -29.43 11.32
N TYR A 122 27.29 -28.16 11.51
CA TYR A 122 28.21 -27.03 11.37
C TYR A 122 28.17 -26.15 12.62
N SER A 123 29.35 -26.03 13.21
CA SER A 123 29.70 -25.15 14.32
C SER A 123 29.85 -23.72 13.79
N GLY A 124 29.08 -22.79 14.35
CA GLY A 124 29.18 -21.36 14.05
C GLY A 124 28.23 -20.56 14.94
N SER A 125 28.80 -19.87 15.92
CA SER A 125 28.11 -19.07 16.94
C SER A 125 27.37 -17.86 16.33
N SER A 126 26.14 -18.08 15.88
CA SER A 126 25.10 -17.05 15.80
C SER A 126 23.86 -17.65 16.45
N VAL A 127 23.29 -16.97 17.44
CA VAL A 127 22.06 -17.39 18.11
C VAL A 127 20.94 -17.35 17.07
N LEU A 128 20.75 -18.45 16.35
CA LEU A 128 19.64 -18.67 15.44
C LEU A 128 18.41 -18.88 16.33
N THR A 129 17.60 -17.84 16.49
CA THR A 129 16.35 -17.96 17.23
C THR A 129 15.42 -18.80 16.35
N PHE A 130 15.24 -20.07 16.71
CA PHE A 130 14.24 -20.96 16.13
C PHE A 130 12.84 -20.42 16.43
N PHE A 131 12.38 -19.41 15.69
CA PHE A 131 11.00 -18.98 15.70
C PHE A 131 10.19 -19.95 14.84
N SER A 132 9.23 -20.63 15.47
CA SER A 132 8.18 -21.32 14.72
C SER A 132 7.40 -20.27 13.92
N PRO A 133 7.18 -20.46 12.59
CA PRO A 133 6.47 -19.51 11.73
C PRO A 133 4.98 -19.52 12.10
N LYS A 134 4.65 -18.81 13.17
CA LYS A 134 3.31 -18.71 13.75
C LYS A 134 2.87 -17.27 13.92
N ALA A 135 3.73 -16.27 13.74
CA ALA A 135 3.35 -14.88 13.98
C ALA A 135 2.28 -14.42 12.99
N ILE A 136 2.41 -14.78 11.70
CA ILE A 136 1.37 -14.46 10.70
C ILE A 136 0.09 -15.25 11.00
N SER A 137 0.20 -16.53 11.37
CA SER A 137 -0.96 -17.36 11.75
C SER A 137 -1.67 -16.83 12.99
N ASP A 138 -0.92 -16.37 13.99
CA ASP A 138 -1.44 -15.81 15.24
C ASP A 138 -2.17 -14.50 14.94
N LEU A 139 -1.62 -13.65 14.05
CA LEU A 139 -2.26 -12.43 13.58
C LEU A 139 -3.55 -12.74 12.81
N ALA A 140 -3.51 -13.69 11.90
CA ALA A 140 -4.68 -14.13 11.15
C ALA A 140 -5.80 -14.61 12.09
N SER A 141 -5.44 -15.34 13.16
CA SER A 141 -6.39 -15.87 14.14
C SER A 141 -7.12 -14.80 14.98
N CYS A 142 -6.68 -13.54 14.93
CA CYS A 142 -7.37 -12.42 15.59
C CYS A 142 -8.61 -11.95 14.82
N VAL A 143 -8.74 -12.32 13.55
CA VAL A 143 -9.83 -11.87 12.67
C VAL A 143 -10.65 -13.09 12.26
N VAL A 144 -11.95 -13.05 12.52
CA VAL A 144 -12.89 -14.04 12.03
C VAL A 144 -13.59 -13.45 10.81
N VAL A 145 -13.42 -14.08 9.65
CA VAL A 145 -14.02 -13.67 8.38
C VAL A 145 -14.99 -14.73 7.86
N ARG A 146 -15.92 -14.35 6.98
CA ARG A 146 -16.85 -15.29 6.35
C ARG A 146 -16.14 -16.39 5.56
N ASN A 147 -15.13 -16.04 4.76
CA ASN A 147 -14.32 -17.00 4.00
C ASN A 147 -12.97 -17.27 4.71
N ASN A 148 -13.02 -18.04 5.81
CA ASN A 148 -11.87 -18.28 6.67
C ASN A 148 -10.74 -19.08 5.98
N GLU A 149 -11.07 -19.94 5.03
CA GLU A 149 -10.09 -20.79 4.34
C GLU A 149 -9.06 -19.98 3.53
N LYS A 150 -9.46 -18.79 3.04
CA LYS A 150 -8.62 -17.93 2.20
C LYS A 150 -7.91 -16.81 2.95
N TRP A 151 -8.35 -16.51 4.17
CA TRP A 151 -7.84 -15.39 4.96
C TRP A 151 -6.33 -15.49 5.22
N LEU A 152 -5.88 -16.60 5.81
CA LEU A 152 -4.47 -16.80 6.15
C LEU A 152 -3.58 -16.77 4.90
N PRO A 153 -3.83 -17.58 3.84
CA PRO A 153 -3.00 -17.54 2.63
C PRO A 153 -2.88 -16.14 2.00
N TYR A 154 -3.98 -15.38 1.94
CA TYR A 154 -3.99 -14.09 1.27
C TYR A 154 -3.33 -13.01 2.14
N LEU A 155 -3.53 -13.05 3.47
CA LEU A 155 -2.83 -12.18 4.40
C LEU A 155 -1.32 -12.43 4.36
N THR A 156 -0.88 -13.69 4.36
CA THR A 156 0.54 -14.06 4.25
C THR A 156 1.14 -13.50 2.97
N LYS A 157 0.50 -13.72 1.82
CA LYS A 157 0.95 -13.18 0.52
C LYS A 157 1.02 -11.67 0.50
N TRP A 158 0.00 -11.01 1.03
CA TRP A 158 -0.05 -9.55 1.09
C TRP A 158 1.08 -8.99 1.97
N LEU A 159 1.34 -9.55 3.15
CA LEU A 159 2.46 -9.15 4.02
C LEU A 159 3.82 -9.38 3.34
N MET A 160 4.00 -10.51 2.63
CA MET A 160 5.21 -10.73 1.84
C MET A 160 5.35 -9.70 0.72
N ALA A 161 4.25 -9.34 0.06
CA ALA A 161 4.25 -8.31 -0.98
C ALA A 161 4.60 -6.92 -0.42
N VAL A 162 4.18 -6.59 0.81
CA VAL A 162 4.60 -5.36 1.51
C VAL A 162 6.12 -5.32 1.66
N VAL A 163 6.72 -6.41 2.14
CA VAL A 163 8.19 -6.50 2.29
C VAL A 163 8.89 -6.41 0.94
N ALA A 164 8.39 -7.12 -0.07
CA ALA A 164 8.94 -7.08 -1.42
C ALA A 164 8.88 -5.67 -2.03
N ASN A 165 7.77 -4.96 -1.81
CA ASN A 165 7.57 -3.60 -2.32
C ASN A 165 8.49 -2.59 -1.63
N ALA A 166 8.60 -2.65 -0.29
CA ALA A 166 9.45 -1.74 0.46
C ALA A 166 10.96 -1.92 0.17
N MET A 167 11.36 -3.12 -0.27
CA MET A 167 12.75 -3.48 -0.55
C MET A 167 13.16 -3.29 -2.02
N ASP A 168 12.22 -2.95 -2.92
CA ASP A 168 12.49 -2.69 -4.34
C ASP A 168 12.22 -1.22 -4.67
N ASP A 169 13.26 -0.47 -5.03
CA ASP A 169 13.15 0.95 -5.38
C ASP A 169 12.83 1.19 -6.87
N ARG A 170 12.59 0.14 -7.68
CA ARG A 170 12.41 0.24 -9.13
C ARG A 170 11.00 -0.10 -9.60
N GLU A 171 10.40 -1.11 -8.99
CA GLU A 171 9.10 -1.64 -9.41
C GLU A 171 8.14 -1.67 -8.23
N CYS A 172 6.87 -1.33 -8.48
CA CYS A 172 5.80 -1.64 -7.55
C CYS A 172 5.61 -3.16 -7.56
N ARG A 173 5.79 -3.81 -6.40
CA ARG A 173 5.65 -5.26 -6.23
C ARG A 173 4.31 -5.66 -5.64
N ASN A 174 3.68 -4.79 -4.84
CA ASN A 174 2.38 -5.07 -4.23
C ASN A 174 1.24 -4.45 -5.04
N HIS A 175 0.61 -5.25 -5.90
CA HIS A 175 -0.49 -4.81 -6.77
C HIS A 175 -1.88 -4.98 -6.14
N THR A 176 -1.93 -5.31 -4.85
CA THR A 176 -3.17 -5.69 -4.15
C THR A 176 -3.42 -4.81 -2.93
N CYS A 177 -4.68 -4.43 -2.75
CA CYS A 177 -5.21 -3.71 -1.61
C CYS A 177 -6.00 -4.69 -0.73
N LEU A 178 -5.61 -4.83 0.54
CA LEU A 178 -6.34 -5.66 1.49
C LEU A 178 -7.59 -4.92 1.97
N VAL A 179 -8.78 -5.48 1.78
CA VAL A 179 -10.03 -4.79 2.11
C VAL A 179 -10.80 -5.55 3.19
N LEU A 180 -11.04 -4.91 4.33
CA LEU A 180 -11.92 -5.42 5.38
C LEU A 180 -13.30 -4.77 5.28
N THR A 181 -14.32 -5.59 5.02
CA THR A 181 -15.72 -5.18 4.91
C THR A 181 -16.57 -5.79 6.02
N GLY A 182 -17.80 -5.34 6.17
CA GLY A 182 -18.76 -5.82 7.15
C GLY A 182 -19.38 -4.68 7.95
N GLU A 183 -20.04 -5.04 9.05
CA GLU A 183 -20.74 -4.08 9.92
C GLU A 183 -19.80 -3.01 10.51
N GLN A 184 -20.37 -1.85 10.83
CA GLN A 184 -19.66 -0.79 11.52
C GLN A 184 -19.27 -1.23 12.94
N GLY A 185 -18.19 -0.67 13.49
CA GLY A 185 -17.81 -0.90 14.89
C GLY A 185 -17.08 -2.22 15.17
N LYS A 186 -16.58 -2.92 14.13
CA LYS A 186 -15.84 -4.19 14.26
C LYS A 186 -14.31 -4.02 14.37
N PHE A 187 -13.81 -2.82 14.70
CA PHE A 187 -12.37 -2.50 14.77
C PHE A 187 -11.56 -2.68 13.47
N LYS A 188 -12.21 -2.68 12.30
CA LYS A 188 -11.56 -2.92 10.98
C LYS A 188 -10.39 -1.95 10.73
N THR A 189 -10.66 -0.64 10.77
CA THR A 189 -9.65 0.41 10.56
C THR A 189 -8.51 0.28 11.58
N THR A 190 -8.84 0.08 12.85
CA THR A 190 -7.85 -0.09 13.93
C THR A 190 -6.96 -1.31 13.72
N PHE A 191 -7.50 -2.44 13.29
CA PHE A 191 -6.71 -3.63 12.98
C PHE A 191 -5.76 -3.39 11.80
N LEU A 192 -6.23 -2.70 10.77
CA LEU A 192 -5.41 -2.35 9.61
C LEU A 192 -4.28 -1.38 9.97
N ASP A 193 -4.52 -0.43 10.88
CA ASP A 193 -3.48 0.48 11.39
C ASP A 193 -2.37 -0.29 12.13
N LEU A 194 -2.72 -1.36 12.86
CA LEU A 194 -1.76 -2.21 13.57
C LEU A 194 -0.80 -2.95 12.62
N LEU A 195 -1.12 -3.07 11.32
CA LEU A 195 -0.21 -3.68 10.35
C LEU A 195 1.04 -2.81 10.12
N CYS A 196 1.01 -1.52 10.47
CA CYS A 196 2.20 -0.70 10.49
C CYS A 196 2.96 -0.91 11.82
N PRO A 197 4.24 -1.32 11.80
CA PRO A 197 5.01 -1.47 13.02
C PRO A 197 5.12 -0.16 13.81
N PRO A 198 5.15 -0.20 15.16
CA PRO A 198 5.30 1.01 15.97
C PRO A 198 6.51 1.86 15.61
N ALA A 199 7.65 1.23 15.29
CA ALA A 199 8.87 1.91 14.84
C ALA A 199 8.69 2.68 13.53
N LEU A 200 7.68 2.34 12.73
CA LEU A 200 7.35 2.95 11.46
C LEU A 200 6.02 3.72 11.48
N HIS A 201 5.45 4.04 12.65
CA HIS A 201 4.20 4.81 12.75
C HIS A 201 4.23 6.16 12.01
N GLY A 202 5.42 6.75 11.83
CA GLY A 202 5.60 7.95 11.00
C GLY A 202 5.51 7.74 9.48
N TYR A 203 5.33 6.50 9.03
CA TYR A 203 5.21 6.06 7.64
C TYR A 203 3.86 5.36 7.41
N SER A 204 2.82 5.75 8.14
CA SER A 204 1.46 5.30 7.90
C SER A 204 0.52 6.48 7.71
N TYR A 205 -0.40 6.35 6.77
CA TYR A 205 -1.49 7.29 6.55
C TYR A 205 -2.83 6.57 6.68
N THR A 206 -3.74 7.14 7.46
CA THR A 206 -5.13 6.65 7.61
C THR A 206 -6.10 7.78 7.32
N GLY A 207 -6.97 7.57 6.32
CA GLY A 207 -7.93 8.60 5.93
C GLY A 207 -8.48 8.42 4.52
N LYS A 208 -8.90 9.54 3.93
CA LYS A 208 -9.50 9.57 2.59
C LYS A 208 -8.43 9.88 1.55
N ILE A 209 -8.44 9.13 0.46
CA ILE A 209 -7.57 9.35 -0.69
C ILE A 209 -8.38 9.97 -1.81
N TYR A 210 -7.91 11.09 -2.33
CA TYR A 210 -8.49 11.70 -3.53
C TYR A 210 -7.57 11.40 -4.71
N PRO A 211 -7.89 10.42 -5.58
CA PRO A 211 -6.94 9.93 -6.59
C PRO A 211 -6.40 11.01 -7.56
N GLN A 212 -7.15 12.10 -7.71
CA GLN A 212 -6.80 13.25 -8.56
C GLN A 212 -5.86 14.25 -7.90
N GLU A 213 -5.74 14.22 -6.57
CA GLU A 213 -4.97 15.20 -5.83
C GLU A 213 -3.49 14.85 -5.81
N LYS A 214 -2.65 15.88 -5.95
CA LYS A 214 -1.19 15.71 -5.94
C LYS A 214 -0.68 15.20 -4.59
N ASP A 215 -1.37 15.51 -3.50
CA ASP A 215 -1.01 15.10 -2.15
C ASP A 215 -1.10 13.57 -1.97
N THR A 216 -1.98 12.91 -2.74
CA THR A 216 -2.07 11.44 -2.79
C THR A 216 -0.76 10.80 -3.24
N LEU A 217 -0.04 11.40 -4.18
CA LEU A 217 1.26 10.90 -4.63
C LEU A 217 2.30 10.97 -3.51
N THR A 218 2.24 12.00 -2.67
CA THR A 218 3.06 12.11 -1.47
C THR A 218 2.75 10.98 -0.49
N TYR A 219 1.47 10.66 -0.26
CA TYR A 219 1.10 9.55 0.61
C TYR A 219 1.67 8.22 0.13
N ILE A 220 1.67 7.98 -1.19
CA ILE A 220 2.19 6.76 -1.80
C ILE A 220 3.72 6.66 -1.69
N GLY A 221 4.43 7.77 -1.88
CA GLY A 221 5.90 7.82 -1.82
C GLY A 221 6.47 7.81 -0.40
N GLN A 222 5.70 8.27 0.60
CA GLN A 222 6.20 8.51 1.95
C GLN A 222 5.69 7.53 3.01
N ASN A 223 4.68 6.72 2.73
CA ASN A 223 4.10 5.79 3.70
C ASN A 223 4.28 4.34 3.25
N LEU A 224 4.61 3.47 4.20
CA LEU A 224 4.61 2.01 4.04
C LEU A 224 3.17 1.50 3.94
N ILE A 225 2.30 1.95 4.84
CA ILE A 225 0.89 1.55 4.86
C ILE A 225 0.00 2.76 4.58
N VAL A 226 -0.89 2.61 3.62
CA VAL A 226 -1.90 3.61 3.28
C VAL A 226 -3.28 2.97 3.50
N ASN A 227 -3.93 3.36 4.60
CA ASN A 227 -5.22 2.86 5.04
C ASN A 227 -6.36 3.78 4.59
N ILE A 228 -7.18 3.29 3.65
CA ILE A 228 -8.32 3.98 3.08
C ILE A 228 -9.54 3.72 3.96
N ASP A 229 -9.96 4.74 4.72
CA ASP A 229 -11.03 4.58 5.72
C ASP A 229 -12.41 4.96 5.16
N ASP A 230 -13.29 3.96 5.08
CA ASP A 230 -14.70 4.03 4.66
C ASP A 230 -14.97 4.80 3.37
N GLN A 231 -13.99 4.85 2.47
CA GLN A 231 -14.08 5.62 1.24
C GLN A 231 -14.44 4.78 0.01
N LEU A 232 -14.07 3.49 -0.03
CA LEU A 232 -14.24 2.68 -1.24
C LEU A 232 -15.70 2.62 -1.71
N LYS A 233 -16.67 2.60 -0.78
CA LYS A 233 -18.10 2.62 -1.09
C LYS A 233 -18.59 3.93 -1.71
N ALA A 234 -17.92 5.04 -1.41
CA ALA A 234 -18.26 6.36 -1.93
C ALA A 234 -17.57 6.67 -3.26
N LEU A 235 -16.62 5.84 -3.71
CA LEU A 235 -15.93 6.06 -4.97
C LEU A 235 -16.87 5.80 -6.15
N ASN A 236 -16.83 6.70 -7.12
CA ASN A 236 -17.45 6.45 -8.41
C ASN A 236 -16.52 5.59 -9.29
N LYS A 237 -17.04 5.06 -10.41
CA LYS A 237 -16.28 4.21 -11.34
C LYS A 237 -15.00 4.86 -11.89
N ARG A 238 -14.94 6.19 -12.00
CA ARG A 238 -13.73 6.90 -12.46
C ARG A 238 -12.67 6.87 -11.36
N ASP A 239 -13.03 7.27 -10.16
CA ASP A 239 -12.11 7.34 -9.03
C ASP A 239 -11.63 5.94 -8.61
N GLU A 240 -12.49 4.92 -8.70
CA GLU A 240 -12.09 3.52 -8.50
C GLU A 240 -11.01 3.08 -9.52
N ASN A 241 -11.15 3.46 -10.79
CA ASN A 241 -10.16 3.13 -11.82
C ASN A 241 -8.83 3.87 -11.62
N GLU A 242 -8.88 5.10 -11.13
CA GLU A 242 -7.67 5.85 -10.81
C GLU A 242 -6.99 5.31 -9.57
N LEU A 243 -7.75 4.92 -8.54
CA LEU A 243 -7.21 4.22 -7.39
C LEU A 243 -6.51 2.92 -7.81
N LYS A 244 -7.10 2.14 -8.73
CA LYS A 244 -6.45 0.94 -9.30
C LYS A 244 -5.12 1.25 -9.99
N ASN A 245 -5.02 2.40 -10.67
CA ASN A 245 -3.77 2.85 -11.28
C ASN A 245 -2.76 3.25 -10.21
N LEU A 246 -3.19 3.96 -9.16
CA LEU A 246 -2.34 4.35 -8.04
C LEU A 246 -1.80 3.15 -7.28
N ILE A 247 -2.59 2.08 -7.10
CA ILE A 247 -2.14 0.83 -6.45
C ILE A 247 -1.00 0.15 -7.24
N THR A 248 -0.92 0.37 -8.55
CA THR A 248 0.00 -0.39 -9.43
C THR A 248 1.08 0.46 -10.09
N CYS A 249 1.12 1.77 -9.85
CA CYS A 249 2.13 2.63 -10.46
C CYS A 249 3.51 2.34 -9.85
N PRO A 250 4.58 2.16 -10.64
CA PRO A 250 5.89 1.77 -10.10
C PRO A 250 6.59 2.89 -9.33
N MET A 251 6.38 4.14 -9.76
CA MET A 251 7.02 5.33 -9.20
C MET A 251 5.98 6.46 -9.14
N VAL A 252 6.19 7.40 -8.22
CA VAL A 252 5.35 8.58 -8.06
C VAL A 252 6.16 9.86 -8.28
N LYS A 253 5.57 10.84 -8.96
CA LYS A 253 6.22 12.12 -9.27
C LYS A 253 5.58 13.24 -8.48
N TYR A 254 6.30 13.75 -7.49
CA TYR A 254 5.84 14.88 -6.68
C TYR A 254 7.03 15.75 -6.26
N ARG A 255 6.73 16.91 -5.70
CA ARG A 255 7.73 17.83 -5.17
C ARG A 255 7.65 17.77 -3.66
N MET A 256 8.71 17.34 -2.99
CA MET A 256 8.76 17.41 -1.54
C MET A 256 8.71 18.89 -1.09
N PRO A 257 8.21 19.18 0.13
CA PRO A 257 8.27 20.53 0.66
C PRO A 257 9.70 21.09 0.57
N TYR A 258 9.82 22.33 0.11
CA TYR A 258 11.11 23.06 -0.05
C TYR A 258 12.01 22.63 -1.21
N ASP A 259 11.69 21.55 -1.92
CA ASP A 259 12.42 21.20 -3.13
C ASP A 259 12.12 22.15 -4.28
N LYS A 260 13.15 22.40 -5.09
CA LYS A 260 13.04 23.28 -6.26
C LYS A 260 12.35 22.59 -7.44
N TYR A 261 12.50 21.28 -7.55
CA TYR A 261 12.09 20.51 -8.72
C TYR A 261 11.16 19.36 -8.30
N VAL A 262 10.32 18.93 -9.25
CA VAL A 262 9.55 17.68 -9.10
C VAL A 262 10.52 16.53 -9.34
N GLU A 263 10.54 15.57 -8.42
CA GLU A 263 11.37 14.37 -8.53
C GLU A 263 10.51 13.12 -8.62
N GLU A 264 11.12 12.04 -9.08
CA GLU A 264 10.50 10.72 -9.15
C GLU A 264 10.96 9.90 -7.95
N HIS A 265 10.00 9.39 -7.19
CA HIS A 265 10.23 8.62 -5.96
C HIS A 265 9.65 7.21 -6.09
N PRO A 266 10.27 6.21 -5.44
CA PRO A 266 9.74 4.85 -5.38
C PRO A 266 8.32 4.79 -4.82
N HIS A 267 7.51 3.86 -5.34
CA HIS A 267 6.22 3.52 -4.74
C HIS A 267 6.46 2.72 -3.46
N LEU A 268 6.37 3.37 -2.31
CA LEU A 268 6.58 2.72 -1.01
C LEU A 268 5.31 2.04 -0.48
N ALA A 269 4.15 2.64 -0.76
CA ALA A 269 2.89 2.24 -0.14
C ALA A 269 2.42 0.83 -0.46
N SER A 270 1.82 0.21 0.54
CA SER A 270 0.92 -0.92 0.41
C SER A 270 -0.44 -0.51 0.93
N PHE A 271 -1.48 -0.79 0.14
CA PHE A 271 -2.81 -0.30 0.41
C PHE A 271 -3.61 -1.28 1.26
N VAL A 272 -4.33 -0.72 2.22
CA VAL A 272 -5.38 -1.40 2.97
C VAL A 272 -6.62 -0.53 2.99
N ALA A 273 -7.79 -1.13 3.18
CA ALA A 273 -9.03 -0.38 3.23
C ALA A 273 -10.04 -1.01 4.18
N SER A 274 -10.77 -0.17 4.90
CA SER A 274 -11.96 -0.55 5.67
C SER A 274 -13.20 -0.03 4.96
N VAL A 275 -14.26 -0.83 4.91
CA VAL A 275 -15.54 -0.43 4.28
C VAL A 275 -16.72 -0.89 5.11
N ASN A 276 -17.76 -0.06 5.20
CA ASN A 276 -19.02 -0.42 5.81
C ASN A 276 -20.02 -1.00 4.80
N GLY A 277 -20.35 -2.29 4.99
CA GLY A 277 -21.21 -3.06 4.09
C GLY A 277 -20.48 -3.59 2.86
N ASN A 278 -21.06 -4.63 2.24
CA ASN A 278 -20.36 -5.44 1.25
C ASN A 278 -20.41 -4.86 -0.17
N ASP A 279 -21.35 -3.97 -0.48
CA ASP A 279 -21.51 -3.39 -1.82
C ASP A 279 -20.56 -2.20 -2.04
N PHE A 280 -19.34 -2.44 -2.52
CA PHE A 280 -18.37 -1.36 -2.78
C PHE A 280 -17.61 -1.47 -4.11
N LEU A 281 -17.57 -2.63 -4.75
CA LEU A 281 -16.90 -2.78 -6.04
C LEU A 281 -17.86 -2.35 -7.17
N THR A 282 -17.56 -1.26 -7.88
CA THR A 282 -18.41 -0.77 -8.98
C THR A 282 -18.00 -1.30 -10.34
N ASP A 283 -16.77 -1.81 -10.48
CA ASP A 283 -16.26 -2.37 -11.73
C ASP A 283 -15.79 -3.84 -11.58
N PRO A 284 -16.49 -4.80 -12.21
CA PRO A 284 -16.17 -6.22 -12.15
C PRO A 284 -14.84 -6.60 -12.84
N THR A 285 -14.29 -5.75 -13.71
CA THR A 285 -13.06 -6.09 -14.45
C THR A 285 -11.78 -5.83 -13.66
N GLY A 286 -11.83 -4.95 -12.66
CA GLY A 286 -10.67 -4.52 -11.88
C GLY A 286 -10.58 -5.08 -10.46
N SER A 287 -11.43 -6.04 -10.10
CA SER A 287 -11.54 -6.60 -8.74
C SER A 287 -10.26 -7.28 -8.25
N ARG A 288 -9.39 -7.77 -9.14
CA ARG A 288 -8.14 -8.47 -8.73
C ARG A 288 -7.18 -7.64 -7.88
N ARG A 289 -7.32 -6.31 -7.88
CA ARG A 289 -6.50 -5.38 -7.08
C ARG A 289 -7.06 -5.19 -5.67
N PHE A 290 -8.25 -5.71 -5.36
CA PHE A 290 -8.87 -5.63 -4.04
C PHE A 290 -9.03 -7.05 -3.51
N LEU A 291 -8.62 -7.28 -2.26
CA LEU A 291 -8.77 -8.54 -1.55
C LEU A 291 -9.86 -8.37 -0.47
N PRO A 292 -11.15 -8.46 -0.82
CA PRO A 292 -12.25 -8.27 0.12
C PRO A 292 -12.39 -9.44 1.09
N PHE A 293 -12.51 -9.13 2.37
CA PHE A 293 -12.86 -10.07 3.42
C PHE A 293 -13.95 -9.49 4.32
N GLU A 294 -15.10 -10.16 4.36
CA GLU A 294 -16.19 -9.82 5.28
C GLU A 294 -15.83 -10.25 6.70
N VAL A 295 -15.60 -9.26 7.55
CA VAL A 295 -15.24 -9.42 8.96
C VAL A 295 -16.50 -9.65 9.79
N LEU A 296 -16.51 -10.78 10.51
CA LEU A 296 -17.55 -11.12 11.49
C LEU A 296 -17.18 -10.57 12.88
N SER A 297 -15.92 -10.72 13.27
CA SER A 297 -15.37 -10.19 14.53
C SER A 297 -13.85 -10.03 14.49
N ILE A 298 -13.32 -9.13 15.33
CA ILE A 298 -11.88 -8.93 15.55
C ILE A 298 -11.60 -8.91 17.05
N ASP A 299 -10.69 -9.77 17.51
CA ASP A 299 -10.10 -9.68 18.85
C ASP A 299 -8.94 -8.67 18.82
N ILE A 300 -9.30 -7.38 18.96
CA ILE A 300 -8.35 -6.28 18.86
C ILE A 300 -7.32 -6.29 19.99
N GLU A 301 -7.69 -6.74 21.18
CA GLU A 301 -6.78 -6.80 22.32
C GLU A 301 -5.73 -7.90 22.12
N LYS A 302 -6.12 -9.03 21.52
CA LYS A 302 -5.14 -10.04 21.09
C LYS A 302 -4.24 -9.49 19.98
N ALA A 303 -4.80 -8.81 18.97
CA ALA A 303 -4.02 -8.25 17.87
C ALA A 303 -2.94 -7.26 18.35
N LYS A 304 -3.27 -6.37 19.29
CA LYS A 304 -2.30 -5.42 19.90
C LYS A 304 -1.12 -6.08 20.61
N ARG A 305 -1.27 -7.32 21.07
CA ARG A 305 -0.20 -8.08 21.76
C ARG A 305 0.75 -8.77 20.78
N ILE A 306 0.40 -8.85 19.50
CA ILE A 306 1.23 -9.49 18.48
C ILE A 306 2.31 -8.52 18.03
N SER A 307 3.56 -8.97 18.10
CA SER A 307 4.69 -8.18 17.63
C SER A 307 4.73 -8.14 16.10
N MET A 308 4.56 -6.95 15.52
CA MET A 308 4.70 -6.78 14.07
C MET A 308 6.13 -7.02 13.58
N ASP A 309 7.14 -6.84 14.45
CA ASP A 309 8.52 -7.20 14.12
C ASP A 309 8.63 -8.70 13.80
N ASN A 310 7.93 -9.55 14.56
CA ASN A 310 7.91 -10.99 14.32
C ASN A 310 7.12 -11.35 13.05
N VAL A 311 6.01 -10.66 12.80
CA VAL A 311 5.18 -10.85 11.59
C VAL A 311 5.97 -10.51 10.34
N TYR A 312 6.65 -9.35 10.30
CA TYR A 312 7.47 -8.96 9.16
C TYR A 312 8.78 -9.75 9.06
N ALA A 313 9.35 -10.22 10.17
CA ALA A 313 10.49 -11.14 10.14
C ALA A 313 10.10 -12.48 9.47
N GLU A 314 8.92 -13.02 9.80
CA GLU A 314 8.38 -14.22 9.16
C GLU A 314 8.09 -13.98 7.67
N ALA A 315 7.44 -12.88 7.32
CA ALA A 315 7.17 -12.52 5.92
C ALA A 315 8.46 -12.35 5.09
N LYS A 316 9.49 -11.71 5.67
CA LYS A 316 10.83 -11.56 5.06
C LYS A 316 11.51 -12.91 4.86
N ALA A 317 11.39 -13.82 5.81
CA ALA A 317 11.97 -15.16 5.71
C ALA A 317 11.28 -15.99 4.61
N LEU A 318 9.94 -15.96 4.54
CA LEU A 318 9.17 -16.60 3.46
C LEU A 318 9.53 -16.04 2.08
N LEU A 319 9.69 -14.72 1.98
CA LEU A 319 10.11 -14.09 0.73
C LEU A 319 11.52 -14.56 0.30
N LYS A 320 12.45 -14.68 1.26
CA LYS A 320 13.82 -15.13 1.01
C LYS A 320 13.91 -16.62 0.62
N SER A 321 13.06 -17.47 1.16
CA SER A 321 12.98 -18.89 0.76
C SER A 321 12.28 -19.11 -0.57
N GLY A 322 11.81 -18.04 -1.23
CA GLY A 322 11.24 -18.11 -2.58
C GLY A 322 9.76 -18.45 -2.63
N PHE A 323 9.04 -18.34 -1.50
CA PHE A 323 7.57 -18.45 -1.55
C PHE A 323 6.99 -17.36 -2.45
N ARG A 324 5.98 -17.75 -3.23
CA ARG A 324 5.32 -16.88 -4.19
C ARG A 324 4.35 -15.94 -3.47
N TYR A 325 4.66 -14.63 -3.47
CA TYR A 325 3.78 -13.61 -2.89
C TYR A 325 2.71 -13.10 -3.86
N TRP A 326 2.89 -13.28 -5.18
CA TRP A 326 1.89 -12.89 -6.18
C TRP A 326 0.85 -13.99 -6.42
N PHE A 327 -0.30 -13.57 -6.95
CA PHE A 327 -1.41 -14.44 -7.32
C PHE A 327 -1.23 -14.92 -8.75
N ASP A 328 -1.47 -16.21 -9.02
CA ASP A 328 -1.53 -16.73 -10.39
C ASP A 328 -2.94 -16.62 -10.99
N ASP A 329 -3.09 -17.08 -12.23
CA ASP A 329 -4.34 -16.98 -12.97
C ASP A 329 -5.49 -17.75 -12.31
N ASP A 330 -5.21 -18.89 -11.67
CA ASP A 330 -6.21 -19.71 -10.99
C ASP A 330 -6.69 -19.03 -9.69
N GLU A 331 -5.75 -18.50 -8.90
CA GLU A 331 -6.04 -17.74 -7.69
C GLU A 331 -6.73 -16.41 -7.99
N ILE A 332 -6.37 -15.76 -9.10
CA ILE A 332 -7.06 -14.56 -9.60
C ILE A 332 -8.49 -14.91 -10.01
N ALA A 333 -8.71 -16.01 -10.74
CA ALA A 333 -10.04 -16.45 -11.13
C ALA A 333 -10.91 -16.80 -9.91
N GLU A 334 -10.31 -17.39 -8.87
CA GLU A 334 -10.98 -17.64 -7.60
C GLU A 334 -11.32 -16.34 -6.86
N LEU A 335 -10.36 -15.43 -6.73
CA LEU A 335 -10.58 -14.10 -6.14
C LEU A 335 -11.72 -13.37 -6.86
N TYR A 336 -11.82 -13.47 -8.19
CA TYR A 336 -12.92 -12.88 -8.95
C TYR A 336 -14.29 -13.45 -8.57
N ARG A 337 -14.40 -14.78 -8.35
CA ARG A 337 -15.65 -15.42 -7.93
C ARG A 337 -16.05 -14.94 -6.53
N GLU A 338 -15.11 -14.97 -5.59
CA GLU A 338 -15.36 -14.53 -4.20
C GLU A 338 -15.67 -13.02 -4.11
N SER A 339 -15.10 -12.23 -5.02
CA SER A 339 -15.34 -10.78 -5.08
C SER A 339 -16.71 -10.41 -5.64
N GLU A 340 -17.45 -11.35 -6.26
CA GLU A 340 -18.75 -11.07 -6.88
C GLU A 340 -19.80 -10.63 -5.87
N ASP A 341 -19.76 -11.19 -4.66
CA ASP A 341 -20.64 -10.86 -3.54
C ASP A 341 -20.44 -9.44 -3.00
N PHE A 342 -19.32 -8.78 -3.34
CA PHE A 342 -19.00 -7.42 -2.92
C PHE A 342 -19.27 -6.36 -4.01
N GLN A 343 -19.81 -6.78 -5.15
CA GLN A 343 -20.14 -5.87 -6.25
C GLN A 343 -21.44 -5.14 -6.00
N VAL A 344 -21.44 -3.84 -6.29
CA VAL A 344 -22.63 -3.01 -6.17
C VAL A 344 -23.75 -3.54 -7.07
N GLN A 345 -24.85 -3.96 -6.45
CA GLN A 345 -26.05 -4.34 -7.16
C GLN A 345 -26.79 -3.09 -7.66
N THR A 346 -26.82 -2.91 -8.98
CA THR A 346 -27.59 -1.82 -9.60
C THR A 346 -29.08 -2.16 -9.65
N ALA A 347 -29.95 -1.15 -9.61
CA ALA A 347 -31.40 -1.33 -9.81
C ALA A 347 -31.73 -2.07 -11.12
N GLU A 348 -30.94 -1.82 -12.17
CA GLU A 348 -31.04 -2.54 -13.44
C GLU A 348 -30.78 -4.05 -13.28
N MET A 349 -29.75 -4.43 -12.53
CA MET A 349 -29.41 -5.84 -12.27
C MET A 349 -30.48 -6.51 -11.39
N GLU A 350 -30.93 -5.84 -10.34
CA GLU A 350 -32.00 -6.35 -9.47
C GLU A 350 -33.29 -6.61 -10.26
N LEU A 351 -33.75 -5.62 -11.01
CA LEU A 351 -34.96 -5.74 -11.84
C LEU A 351 -34.79 -6.78 -12.95
N LEU A 352 -33.59 -6.90 -13.52
CA LEU A 352 -33.28 -7.92 -14.51
C LEU A 352 -33.42 -9.32 -13.91
N LEU A 353 -32.80 -9.59 -12.76
CA LEU A 353 -32.87 -10.89 -12.09
C LEU A 353 -34.29 -11.22 -11.59
N ARG A 354 -35.06 -10.20 -11.22
CA ARG A 354 -36.42 -10.38 -10.69
C ARG A 354 -37.49 -10.56 -11.75
N CYS A 355 -37.34 -9.96 -12.93
CA CYS A 355 -38.40 -9.94 -13.95
C CYS A 355 -38.12 -10.84 -15.16
N PHE A 356 -36.88 -11.33 -15.28
CA PHE A 356 -36.45 -12.07 -16.45
C PHE A 356 -35.60 -13.27 -16.11
N GLU A 357 -35.64 -14.26 -16.99
CA GLU A 357 -34.83 -15.46 -16.90
C GLU A 357 -34.10 -15.75 -18.21
N LYS A 358 -33.03 -16.53 -18.09
CA LYS A 358 -32.32 -17.07 -19.24
C LYS A 358 -33.16 -18.18 -19.87
N PRO A 359 -33.41 -18.14 -21.18
CA PRO A 359 -34.06 -19.24 -21.87
C PRO A 359 -33.13 -20.47 -21.93
N THR A 360 -33.66 -21.64 -21.60
CA THR A 360 -33.05 -22.95 -21.91
C THR A 360 -33.23 -23.27 -23.40
N GLU A 361 -32.46 -24.21 -23.96
CA GLU A 361 -32.40 -24.44 -25.42
C GLU A 361 -33.76 -24.81 -26.06
N ASP A 362 -34.71 -25.32 -25.28
CA ASP A 362 -36.03 -25.80 -25.73
C ASP A 362 -37.22 -24.89 -25.34
N GLU A 363 -36.98 -23.71 -24.76
CA GLU A 363 -38.05 -22.83 -24.28
C GLU A 363 -38.37 -21.63 -25.19
N ASN A 364 -39.63 -21.18 -25.15
CA ASN A 364 -40.09 -19.98 -25.84
C ASN A 364 -39.36 -18.73 -25.30
N TYR A 365 -38.48 -18.15 -26.12
CA TYR A 365 -37.73 -16.94 -25.79
C TYR A 365 -38.18 -15.73 -26.62
N SER A 366 -38.08 -14.55 -26.01
CA SER A 366 -38.23 -13.27 -26.71
C SER A 366 -36.86 -12.71 -27.08
N LEU A 367 -36.79 -12.01 -28.20
CA LEU A 367 -35.62 -11.21 -28.56
C LEU A 367 -35.93 -9.76 -28.24
N MET A 368 -35.20 -9.19 -27.28
CA MET A 368 -35.40 -7.80 -26.87
C MET A 368 -34.07 -7.04 -26.91
N THR A 369 -34.12 -5.82 -27.39
CA THR A 369 -33.04 -4.84 -27.25
C THR A 369 -32.95 -4.35 -25.81
N THR A 370 -31.80 -3.79 -25.44
CA THR A 370 -31.64 -3.13 -24.13
C THR A 370 -32.71 -2.06 -23.90
N THR A 371 -33.04 -1.27 -24.92
CA THR A 371 -34.07 -0.24 -24.84
C THR A 371 -35.46 -0.83 -24.60
N GLU A 372 -35.83 -1.91 -25.29
CA GLU A 372 -37.13 -2.58 -25.07
C GLU A 372 -37.23 -3.18 -23.66
N ILE A 373 -36.13 -3.70 -23.11
CA ILE A 373 -36.07 -4.20 -21.72
C ILE A 373 -36.30 -3.05 -20.74
N LEU A 374 -35.63 -1.91 -20.94
CA LEU A 374 -35.82 -0.72 -20.12
C LEU A 374 -37.24 -0.17 -20.23
N THR A 375 -37.81 -0.10 -21.43
CA THR A 375 -39.20 0.35 -21.63
C THR A 375 -40.18 -0.57 -20.91
N TYR A 376 -39.97 -1.89 -20.96
CA TYR A 376 -40.80 -2.84 -20.21
C TYR A 376 -40.70 -2.63 -18.70
N LEU A 377 -39.48 -2.50 -18.15
CA LEU A 377 -39.28 -2.28 -16.72
C LEU A 377 -39.79 -0.92 -16.25
N GLY A 378 -39.66 0.13 -17.08
CA GLY A 378 -40.14 1.48 -16.79
C GLY A 378 -41.66 1.59 -16.63
N ILE A 379 -42.43 0.57 -17.00
CA ILE A 379 -43.86 0.47 -16.68
C ILE A 379 -44.08 0.17 -15.19
N TYR A 380 -43.13 -0.53 -14.56
CA TYR A 380 -43.25 -1.05 -13.19
C TYR A 380 -42.40 -0.30 -12.16
N THR A 381 -41.51 0.59 -12.60
CA THR A 381 -40.67 1.40 -11.69
C THR A 381 -40.61 2.86 -12.13
N HIS A 382 -40.64 3.76 -11.14
CA HIS A 382 -40.40 5.19 -11.33
C HIS A 382 -38.92 5.57 -11.24
N GLN A 383 -38.05 4.62 -10.86
CA GLN A 383 -36.60 4.83 -10.79
C GLN A 383 -36.04 5.00 -12.22
N PRO A 384 -35.26 6.07 -12.50
CA PRO A 384 -34.63 6.21 -13.81
C PRO A 384 -33.59 5.11 -14.04
N LEU A 385 -33.80 4.30 -15.08
CA LEU A 385 -32.89 3.23 -15.49
C LEU A 385 -32.02 3.68 -16.65
N VAL A 386 -30.75 3.29 -16.65
CA VAL A 386 -29.74 3.71 -17.63
C VAL A 386 -29.38 2.55 -18.56
N ALA A 387 -29.46 2.77 -19.87
CA ALA A 387 -29.19 1.74 -20.88
C ALA A 387 -27.79 1.12 -20.76
N LYS A 388 -26.77 1.92 -20.39
CA LYS A 388 -25.42 1.42 -20.15
C LYS A 388 -25.38 0.40 -19.01
N ARG A 389 -26.01 0.70 -17.87
CA ARG A 389 -26.05 -0.19 -16.70
C ARG A 389 -26.85 -1.46 -16.98
N MET A 390 -27.97 -1.36 -17.69
CA MET A 390 -28.73 -2.54 -18.12
C MET A 390 -27.93 -3.42 -19.08
N GLY A 391 -27.17 -2.82 -20.02
CA GLY A 391 -26.27 -3.57 -20.89
C GLY A 391 -25.15 -4.29 -20.13
N GLU A 392 -24.58 -3.64 -19.12
CA GLU A 392 -23.59 -4.23 -18.19
C GLU A 392 -24.22 -5.39 -17.39
N ALA A 393 -25.43 -5.20 -16.84
CA ALA A 393 -26.19 -6.21 -16.10
C ALA A 393 -26.51 -7.45 -16.97
N LEU A 394 -27.00 -7.26 -18.20
CA LEU A 394 -27.28 -8.35 -19.15
C LEU A 394 -26.04 -9.16 -19.48
N LYS A 395 -24.90 -8.49 -19.69
CA LYS A 395 -23.62 -9.15 -19.94
C LYS A 395 -23.16 -9.94 -18.71
N LYS A 396 -23.21 -9.34 -17.52
CA LYS A 396 -22.82 -9.96 -16.25
C LYS A 396 -23.67 -11.18 -15.93
N ALA A 397 -24.99 -11.03 -16.03
CA ALA A 397 -25.92 -12.12 -15.84
C ALA A 397 -25.73 -13.22 -16.89
N GLY A 398 -25.00 -13.02 -17.99
CA GLY A 398 -24.69 -14.06 -18.97
C GLY A 398 -25.79 -14.26 -20.02
N TYR A 399 -26.55 -13.21 -20.35
CA TYR A 399 -27.53 -13.27 -21.44
C TYR A 399 -26.86 -13.31 -22.81
N ILE A 400 -27.38 -14.15 -23.70
CA ILE A 400 -26.83 -14.34 -25.05
C ILE A 400 -27.21 -13.14 -25.94
N LYS A 401 -26.18 -12.40 -26.37
CA LYS A 401 -26.31 -11.27 -27.30
C LYS A 401 -26.24 -11.75 -28.74
N VAL A 402 -27.26 -11.45 -29.53
CA VAL A 402 -27.38 -11.84 -30.95
C VAL A 402 -27.52 -10.58 -31.81
N SER A 403 -26.83 -10.54 -32.95
CA SER A 403 -27.05 -9.49 -33.96
C SER A 403 -28.19 -9.92 -34.88
N LYS A 404 -29.21 -9.08 -35.02
CA LYS A 404 -30.35 -9.33 -35.92
C LYS A 404 -30.59 -8.11 -36.80
N ARG A 405 -30.77 -8.35 -38.10
CA ARG A 405 -31.19 -7.31 -39.05
C ARG A 405 -32.72 -7.31 -39.15
N ARG A 406 -33.34 -6.15 -39.06
CA ARG A 406 -34.78 -5.99 -39.30
C ARG A 406 -34.96 -5.43 -40.72
N ASN A 407 -35.68 -6.16 -41.59
CA ASN A 407 -36.06 -5.74 -42.94
C ASN A 407 -34.94 -5.12 -43.79
N GLY A 408 -33.74 -5.73 -43.82
CA GLY A 408 -32.63 -5.25 -44.66
C GLY A 408 -31.88 -4.01 -44.17
N GLY A 409 -32.26 -3.44 -43.01
CA GLY A 409 -31.58 -2.31 -42.40
C GLY A 409 -30.32 -2.66 -41.58
N SER A 410 -29.80 -1.67 -40.86
CA SER A 410 -28.63 -1.80 -39.97
C SER A 410 -28.81 -2.92 -38.93
N PRO A 411 -27.74 -3.65 -38.57
CA PRO A 411 -27.80 -4.70 -37.54
C PRO A 411 -28.13 -4.10 -36.17
N ILE A 412 -29.09 -4.70 -35.48
CA ILE A 412 -29.48 -4.35 -34.10
C ILE A 412 -29.06 -5.50 -33.19
N TYR A 413 -28.47 -5.16 -32.04
CA TYR A 413 -28.15 -6.16 -31.02
C TYR A 413 -29.35 -6.41 -30.11
N VAL A 414 -29.74 -7.67 -29.99
CA VAL A 414 -30.84 -8.15 -29.16
C VAL A 414 -30.34 -9.24 -28.21
N TYR A 415 -31.04 -9.43 -27.10
CA TYR A 415 -30.76 -10.46 -26.10
C TYR A 415 -31.88 -11.50 -26.13
N LYS A 416 -31.51 -12.78 -26.07
CA LYS A 416 -32.46 -13.88 -25.83
C LYS A 416 -32.90 -13.83 -24.37
N ILE A 417 -34.17 -13.54 -24.11
CA ILE A 417 -34.67 -13.31 -22.76
C ILE A 417 -36.09 -13.89 -22.59
N ARG A 418 -36.38 -14.44 -21.42
CA ARG A 418 -37.71 -14.90 -21.03
C ARG A 418 -38.29 -13.95 -19.99
N LYS A 419 -39.52 -13.46 -20.21
CA LYS A 419 -40.24 -12.64 -19.22
C LYS A 419 -40.90 -13.54 -18.20
N ILE A 420 -40.75 -13.25 -16.91
CA ILE A 420 -41.52 -13.93 -15.86
C ILE A 420 -42.93 -13.34 -15.88
N LEU A 421 -43.93 -14.20 -16.05
CA LEU A 421 -45.34 -13.83 -16.11
C LEU A 421 -46.14 -14.61 -15.04
N PRO A 422 -47.02 -13.94 -14.26
CA PRO A 422 -47.22 -12.49 -14.20
C PRO A 422 -45.96 -11.77 -13.67
N CYS A 423 -45.80 -10.48 -14.02
CA CYS A 423 -44.62 -9.71 -13.62
C CYS A 423 -44.50 -9.69 -12.07
N PRO A 424 -43.39 -10.17 -11.49
CA PRO A 424 -43.25 -10.29 -10.03
C PRO A 424 -43.25 -8.96 -9.27
N LEU A 425 -43.15 -7.82 -9.97
CA LEU A 425 -43.25 -6.48 -9.40
C LEU A 425 -44.69 -6.07 -9.08
N LEU A 426 -45.69 -6.72 -9.67
CA LEU A 426 -47.10 -6.43 -9.41
C LEU A 426 -47.63 -7.03 -8.10
N GLN A 427 -46.92 -8.01 -7.51
CA GLN A 427 -47.38 -8.75 -6.32
C GLN A 427 -46.85 -8.19 -4.99
N THR A 428 -45.86 -7.29 -4.98
CA THR A 428 -45.16 -6.91 -3.73
C THR A 428 -45.73 -5.71 -2.97
N CYS A 429 -46.76 -5.04 -3.46
CA CYS A 429 -47.37 -3.91 -2.73
C CYS A 429 -48.68 -4.24 -2.02
N SER A 430 -49.14 -5.50 -2.03
CA SER A 430 -50.48 -5.86 -1.53
C SER A 430 -50.52 -7.02 -0.53
N SER A 431 -49.37 -7.44 0.03
CA SER A 431 -49.33 -8.51 1.05
C SER A 431 -48.79 -8.07 2.42
N GLN A 432 -48.50 -6.77 2.61
CA GLN A 432 -48.07 -6.20 3.91
C GLN A 432 -48.65 -4.79 4.13
N MET A 433 -49.97 -4.65 3.99
CA MET A 433 -50.71 -3.56 4.65
C MET A 433 -51.81 -4.15 5.51
#